data_AF-A0A954U3F6-F1
#
_entry.id   AF-A0A954U3F6-F1
#
_cell.length_a   1.000
_cell.length_b   1.000
_cell.length_c   1.000
_cell.angle_alpha   90.00
_cell.angle_beta   90.00
_cell.angle_gamma   90.00
#
_symmetry.space_group_name_H-M   'P 1'
#
loop_
_entity.id
_entity.type
_entity.pdbx_description
1 polymer ?
#
loop_
_entity_poly.entity_id
_entity_poly.type
_entity_poly.pdbx_seq_one_letter_code
_entity_poly.pdbx_strand_id
1 'polypeptide(L)'
;SWRLDSQLVTLSACETALGPSIEGEYLLGFSQAFLLAGSRSIVASMWAVRDDSTALLMHRFYQNLVTRPPATGYTPTTAEALREAKQWLRTLDIRELDEHLQQVPPELRSRVRRRLAATETQAARPFEHPYFWAPFILIGNDGRPAAVVDTTIEE
;
A
#
# COMPACT_ATOMS: atom_id res chain seq x y z
N SER A 1 29.75 -3.56 2.15
CA SER A 1 28.67 -2.55 2.09
C SER A 1 27.55 -3.11 1.23
N TRP A 2 26.29 -2.78 1.53
CA TRP A 2 25.15 -3.22 0.74
C TRP A 2 25.01 -2.30 -0.47
N ARG A 3 24.76 -2.87 -1.66
CA ARG A 3 24.38 -2.11 -2.87
C ARG A 3 23.07 -2.69 -3.40
N LEU A 4 22.07 -1.85 -3.48
CA LEU A 4 20.75 -2.13 -4.02
C LEU A 4 20.61 -1.39 -5.34
N ASP A 5 20.07 -2.09 -6.34
CA ASP A 5 19.52 -1.48 -7.55
C ASP A 5 18.03 -1.78 -7.58
N SER A 6 17.27 -1.10 -6.72
CA SER A 6 15.84 -1.30 -6.57
C SER A 6 15.07 0.00 -6.73
N GLN A 7 13.98 -0.04 -7.51
CA GLN A 7 13.05 1.07 -7.61
C GLN A 7 12.20 1.24 -6.34
N LEU A 8 11.96 0.15 -5.61
CA LEU A 8 11.05 0.10 -4.47
C LEU A 8 11.47 -0.98 -3.47
N VAL A 9 11.53 -0.62 -2.20
CA VAL A 9 11.61 -1.54 -1.06
C VAL A 9 10.32 -1.45 -0.26
N THR A 10 9.70 -2.58 0.06
CA THR A 10 8.50 -2.63 0.92
C THR A 10 8.85 -3.27 2.25
N LEU A 11 8.64 -2.53 3.34
CA LEU A 11 8.88 -2.95 4.71
C LEU A 11 7.53 -3.30 5.35
N SER A 12 7.24 -4.59 5.45
CA SER A 12 5.93 -5.12 5.87
C SER A 12 5.83 -5.47 7.36
N ALA A 13 6.81 -5.10 8.18
CA ALA A 13 6.95 -5.61 9.54
C ALA A 13 7.08 -4.50 10.61
N CYS A 14 6.02 -3.76 10.86
CA CYS A 14 5.97 -2.88 12.04
C CYS A 14 5.58 -3.59 13.34
N GLU A 15 5.69 -4.92 13.39
CA GLU A 15 5.82 -5.64 14.67
C GLU A 15 7.25 -5.61 15.22
N THR A 16 8.26 -5.26 14.42
CA THR A 16 9.68 -5.30 14.85
C THR A 16 10.13 -4.11 15.72
N ALA A 17 9.25 -3.13 15.96
CA ALA A 17 9.52 -1.97 16.81
C ALA A 17 8.78 -1.97 18.16
N LEU A 18 7.94 -3.00 18.44
CA LEU A 18 7.19 -3.12 19.70
C LEU A 18 7.99 -3.84 20.80
N GLY A 19 9.29 -3.52 20.90
CA GLY A 19 9.96 -3.55 22.20
C GLY A 19 9.42 -2.39 23.06
N PRO A 20 9.50 -2.48 24.40
CA PRO A 20 8.94 -1.43 25.25
C PRO A 20 9.67 -0.13 24.94
N SER A 21 8.94 0.85 24.41
CA SER A 21 9.36 2.25 24.29
C SER A 21 10.57 2.50 23.38
N ILE A 22 10.38 2.40 22.05
CA ILE A 22 11.42 2.81 21.10
C ILE A 22 10.86 3.89 20.16
N GLU A 23 11.39 5.10 20.30
CA GLU A 23 10.98 6.34 19.63
C GLU A 23 11.19 6.29 18.10
N GLY A 24 10.43 7.11 17.36
CA GLY A 24 10.30 7.10 15.89
C GLY A 24 11.58 7.33 15.05
N GLU A 25 12.75 7.46 15.67
CA GLU A 25 14.04 7.65 15.01
C GLU A 25 14.51 6.40 14.24
N TYR A 26 14.11 5.20 14.66
CA TYR A 26 14.54 3.95 14.02
C TYR A 26 13.91 3.72 12.64
N LEU A 27 12.66 4.11 12.42
CA LEU A 27 12.01 4.02 11.11
C LEU A 27 12.73 4.90 10.08
N LEU A 28 13.16 6.09 10.50
CA LEU A 28 13.96 6.99 9.67
C LEU A 28 15.36 6.43 9.42
N GLY A 29 16.08 5.95 10.46
CA GLY A 29 17.41 5.38 10.30
C GLY A 29 17.43 4.09 9.45
N PHE A 30 16.43 3.24 9.60
CA PHE A 30 16.28 2.01 8.82
C PHE A 30 15.92 2.31 7.38
N SER A 31 14.96 3.21 7.13
CA SER A 31 14.62 3.66 5.77
C SER A 31 15.81 4.34 5.09
N GLN A 32 16.54 5.19 5.83
CA GLN A 32 17.74 5.86 5.34
C GLN A 32 18.81 4.86 4.92
N ALA A 33 19.00 3.75 5.63
CA ALA A 33 19.95 2.71 5.24
C ALA A 33 19.64 2.11 3.86
N PHE A 34 18.36 1.86 3.54
CA PHE A 34 17.96 1.36 2.22
C PHE A 34 18.13 2.41 1.12
N LEU A 35 17.84 3.68 1.41
CA LEU A 35 18.08 4.79 0.46
C LEU A 35 19.57 4.94 0.17
N LEU A 36 20.41 4.96 1.21
CA LEU A 36 21.88 5.04 1.08
C LEU A 36 22.46 3.81 0.37
N ALA A 37 21.84 2.64 0.53
CA ALA A 37 22.22 1.44 -0.20
C ALA A 37 21.83 1.48 -1.69
N GLY A 38 20.98 2.41 -2.12
CA GLY A 38 20.62 2.62 -3.53
C GLY A 38 19.15 2.40 -3.88
N SER A 39 18.26 2.17 -2.91
CA SER A 39 16.82 2.14 -3.17
C SER A 39 16.30 3.54 -3.54
N ARG A 40 15.43 3.62 -4.56
CA ARG A 40 14.81 4.90 -4.97
C ARG A 40 13.62 5.29 -4.09
N SER A 41 12.86 4.31 -3.65
CA SER A 41 11.67 4.53 -2.84
C SER A 41 11.44 3.41 -1.83
N ILE A 42 10.71 3.72 -0.76
CA ILE A 42 10.43 2.80 0.34
C ILE A 42 8.97 2.95 0.75
N VAL A 43 8.23 1.85 0.80
CA VAL A 43 6.90 1.78 1.44
C VAL A 43 7.04 1.10 2.79
N ALA A 44 6.55 1.74 3.85
CA ALA A 44 6.60 1.21 5.21
C ALA A 44 5.29 1.51 5.96
N SER A 45 4.90 0.68 6.93
CA SER A 45 3.79 1.00 7.84
C SER A 45 4.28 1.80 9.06
N MET A 46 3.42 2.60 9.69
CA MET A 46 3.72 3.28 10.97
C MET A 46 3.27 2.48 12.20
N TRP A 47 2.24 1.66 12.09
CA TRP A 47 1.74 0.77 13.16
C TRP A 47 1.37 -0.61 12.60
N ALA A 48 1.14 -1.58 13.49
CA ALA A 48 0.64 -2.90 13.12
C ALA A 48 -0.78 -2.80 12.53
N VAL A 49 -0.96 -3.39 11.35
CA VAL A 49 -2.24 -3.40 10.62
C VAL A 49 -2.69 -4.84 10.49
N ARG A 50 -4.01 -5.05 10.47
CA ARG A 50 -4.55 -6.39 10.23
C ARG A 50 -4.07 -6.96 8.89
N ASP A 51 -3.62 -8.22 8.91
CA ASP A 51 -3.09 -8.93 7.74
C ASP A 51 -4.02 -8.94 6.53
N ASP A 52 -5.33 -9.06 6.73
CA ASP A 52 -6.32 -9.10 5.64
C ASP A 52 -6.35 -7.78 4.86
N SER A 53 -6.42 -6.66 5.57
CA SER A 53 -6.32 -5.33 4.96
C SER A 53 -4.95 -5.09 4.31
N THR A 54 -3.85 -5.48 4.97
CA THR A 54 -2.49 -5.31 4.44
C THR A 54 -2.33 -6.07 3.13
N ALA A 55 -2.79 -7.31 3.08
CA ALA A 55 -2.67 -8.15 1.90
C ALA A 55 -3.53 -7.64 0.73
N LEU A 56 -4.75 -7.17 1.00
CA LEU A 56 -5.58 -6.50 -0.01
C LEU A 56 -4.92 -5.22 -0.55
N LEU A 57 -4.45 -4.36 0.36
CA LEU A 57 -3.79 -3.11 0.00
C LEU A 57 -2.56 -3.34 -0.85
N MET A 58 -1.67 -4.25 -0.43
CA MET A 58 -0.43 -4.55 -1.13
C MET A 58 -0.69 -5.23 -2.48
N HIS A 59 -1.67 -6.13 -2.55
CA HIS A 59 -2.07 -6.71 -3.82
C HIS A 59 -2.54 -5.63 -4.81
N ARG A 60 -3.44 -4.74 -4.38
CA ARG A 60 -3.91 -3.63 -5.21
C ARG A 60 -2.80 -2.67 -5.59
N PHE A 61 -1.91 -2.35 -4.66
CA PHE A 61 -0.75 -1.49 -4.90
C PHE A 61 0.19 -2.05 -5.97
N TYR A 62 0.56 -3.33 -5.88
CA TYR A 62 1.40 -3.97 -6.89
C TYR A 62 0.68 -4.15 -8.23
N GLN A 63 -0.64 -4.41 -8.21
CA GLN A 63 -1.44 -4.36 -9.44
C GLN A 63 -1.35 -2.98 -10.10
N ASN A 64 -1.57 -1.90 -9.35
CA ASN A 64 -1.48 -0.54 -9.88
C ASN A 64 -0.08 -0.21 -10.44
N LEU A 65 0.99 -0.78 -9.86
CA LEU A 65 2.36 -0.62 -10.33
C LEU A 65 2.68 -1.39 -11.63
N VAL A 66 2.11 -2.59 -11.80
CA VAL A 66 2.50 -3.53 -12.88
C VAL A 66 1.52 -3.55 -14.05
N THR A 67 0.23 -3.36 -13.80
CA THR A 67 -0.83 -3.69 -14.78
C THR A 67 -1.35 -2.51 -15.60
N ARG A 68 -0.85 -1.28 -15.42
CA ARG A 68 -1.28 -0.15 -16.26
C ARG A 68 -0.54 -0.18 -17.61
N PRO A 69 -1.21 -0.48 -18.74
CA PRO A 69 -0.56 -0.46 -20.05
C PRO A 69 -0.22 1.00 -20.42
N PRO A 70 0.90 1.24 -21.12
CA PRO A 70 1.32 2.57 -21.57
C PRO A 70 0.44 3.13 -22.70
N ALA A 71 -0.86 2.77 -22.77
CA ALA A 71 -1.77 3.28 -23.80
C ALA A 71 -1.86 4.82 -23.79
N THR A 72 -1.59 5.45 -22.65
CA THR A 72 -1.50 6.90 -22.48
C THR A 72 -0.06 7.43 -22.47
N GLY A 73 0.95 6.59 -22.69
CA GLY A 73 2.37 6.92 -22.51
C GLY A 73 2.78 7.15 -21.06
N TYR A 74 1.87 6.95 -20.10
CA TYR A 74 2.06 7.29 -18.71
C TYR A 74 2.14 6.04 -17.83
N THR A 75 3.23 5.96 -17.07
CA THR A 75 3.44 4.91 -16.06
C THR A 75 3.17 5.52 -14.69
N PRO A 76 2.30 4.94 -13.85
CA PRO A 76 2.04 5.46 -12.52
C PRO A 76 3.32 5.54 -11.70
N THR A 77 3.47 6.64 -10.96
CA THR A 77 4.46 6.72 -9.88
C THR A 77 4.03 5.78 -8.74
N THR A 78 5.01 5.41 -7.92
CA THR A 78 4.79 4.64 -6.69
C THR A 78 3.84 5.36 -5.74
N ALA A 79 3.91 6.69 -5.70
CA ALA A 79 3.01 7.52 -4.89
C ALA A 79 1.55 7.39 -5.35
N GLU A 80 1.31 7.45 -6.66
CA GLU A 80 -0.03 7.33 -7.23
C GLU A 80 -0.59 5.92 -7.04
N ALA A 81 0.23 4.89 -7.30
CA ALA A 81 -0.16 3.51 -7.07
C ALA A 81 -0.59 3.26 -5.61
N LEU A 82 0.17 3.79 -4.64
CA LEU A 82 -0.15 3.65 -3.21
C LEU A 82 -1.39 4.46 -2.84
N ARG A 83 -1.51 5.70 -3.33
CA ARG A 83 -2.68 6.56 -3.09
C ARG A 83 -3.96 5.90 -3.58
N GLU A 84 -3.96 5.40 -4.81
CA GLU A 84 -5.12 4.73 -5.41
C GLU A 84 -5.46 3.43 -4.67
N ALA A 85 -4.46 2.66 -4.23
CA ALA A 85 -4.70 1.46 -3.43
C ALA A 85 -5.35 1.78 -2.09
N LYS A 86 -4.90 2.84 -1.39
CA LYS A 86 -5.51 3.31 -0.14
C LYS A 86 -6.94 3.78 -0.35
N GLN A 87 -7.19 4.56 -1.40
CA GLN A 87 -8.52 5.05 -1.75
C GLN A 87 -9.47 3.89 -2.04
N TRP A 88 -9.03 2.92 -2.84
CA TRP A 88 -9.79 1.71 -3.14
C TRP A 88 -10.15 0.94 -1.87
N LEU A 89 -9.17 0.67 -0.99
CA LEU A 89 -9.44 -0.08 0.24
C LEU A 89 -10.42 0.67 1.17
N ARG A 90 -10.27 2.00 1.29
CA ARG A 90 -11.15 2.84 2.10
C ARG A 90 -12.60 2.77 1.65
N THR A 91 -12.85 2.72 0.34
CA THR A 91 -14.21 2.77 -0.22
C THR A 91 -14.80 1.40 -0.53
N LEU A 92 -14.04 0.32 -0.32
CA LEU A 92 -14.44 -1.04 -0.65
C LEU A 92 -15.72 -1.46 0.08
N ASP A 93 -16.78 -1.71 -0.68
CA ASP A 93 -18.04 -2.22 -0.18
C ASP A 93 -18.00 -3.75 -0.04
N ILE A 94 -18.56 -4.26 1.05
CA ILE A 94 -18.61 -5.69 1.34
C ILE A 94 -19.37 -6.49 0.28
N ARG A 95 -20.33 -5.87 -0.42
CA ARG A 95 -21.12 -6.49 -1.49
C ARG A 95 -20.30 -6.68 -2.77
N GLU A 96 -19.32 -5.83 -3.00
CA GLU A 96 -18.43 -5.84 -4.18
C GLU A 96 -17.13 -6.62 -3.90
N LEU A 97 -16.87 -6.96 -2.62
CA LEU A 97 -15.66 -7.64 -2.21
C LEU A 97 -15.42 -8.93 -2.99
N ASP A 98 -16.46 -9.74 -3.21
CA ASP A 98 -16.32 -11.02 -3.88
C ASP A 98 -15.90 -10.88 -5.34
N GLU A 99 -16.40 -9.86 -6.04
CA GLU A 99 -15.98 -9.52 -7.40
C GLU A 99 -14.51 -9.11 -7.43
N HIS A 100 -14.11 -8.20 -6.54
CA HIS A 100 -12.72 -7.76 -6.45
C HIS A 100 -11.75 -8.89 -6.06
N LEU A 101 -12.18 -9.82 -5.20
CA LEU A 101 -11.40 -10.98 -4.80
C LEU A 101 -11.20 -12.02 -5.91
N GLN A 102 -11.91 -11.94 -7.04
CA GLN A 102 -11.69 -12.84 -8.17
C GLN A 102 -10.28 -12.68 -8.75
N GLN A 103 -9.75 -11.46 -8.73
CA GLN A 103 -8.41 -11.12 -9.22
C GLN A 103 -7.30 -11.46 -8.20
N VAL A 104 -7.69 -11.87 -7.00
CA VAL A 104 -6.79 -12.18 -5.88
C VAL A 104 -6.53 -13.69 -5.81
N PRO A 105 -5.31 -14.15 -5.47
CA PRO A 105 -5.00 -15.57 -5.28
C PRO A 105 -5.97 -16.28 -4.32
N PRO A 106 -6.35 -17.55 -4.58
CA PRO A 106 -7.34 -18.28 -3.79
C PRO A 106 -7.03 -18.33 -2.28
N GLU A 107 -5.76 -18.45 -1.92
CA GLU A 107 -5.29 -18.52 -0.54
C GLU A 107 -5.61 -17.22 0.20
N LEU A 108 -5.32 -16.08 -0.42
CA LEU A 108 -5.61 -14.76 0.14
C LEU A 108 -7.12 -14.49 0.20
N ARG A 109 -7.86 -14.86 -0.84
CA ARG A 109 -9.33 -14.80 -0.84
C ARG A 109 -9.94 -15.53 0.35
N SER A 110 -9.47 -16.74 0.63
CA SER A 110 -9.97 -17.55 1.75
C SER A 110 -9.66 -16.92 3.11
N ARG A 111 -8.48 -16.31 3.27
CA ARG A 111 -8.05 -15.61 4.50
C ARG A 111 -8.91 -14.38 4.77
N VAL A 112 -9.14 -13.54 3.76
CA VAL A 112 -9.96 -12.32 3.86
C VAL A 112 -11.39 -12.69 4.26
N ARG A 113 -12.00 -13.65 3.55
CA ARG A 113 -13.36 -14.12 3.87
C ARG A 113 -13.48 -14.64 5.30
N ARG A 114 -12.52 -15.48 5.73
CA ARG A 114 -12.52 -16.03 7.09
C ARG A 114 -12.43 -14.93 8.15
N ARG A 115 -11.58 -13.91 7.93
CA ARG A 115 -11.38 -12.83 8.90
C ARG A 115 -12.59 -11.91 9.00
N LEU A 116 -13.24 -11.62 7.89
CA LEU A 116 -14.47 -10.83 7.86
C LEU A 116 -15.65 -11.58 8.49
N ALA A 117 -15.80 -12.87 8.22
CA ALA A 117 -16.83 -13.70 8.85
C ALA A 117 -16.67 -13.82 10.38
N ALA A 118 -15.45 -13.67 10.89
CA ALA A 118 -15.16 -13.66 12.33
C ALA A 118 -15.44 -12.31 13.02
N THR A 119 -15.86 -11.27 12.28
CA THR A 119 -16.18 -9.96 12.84
C THR A 119 -17.68 -9.90 13.15
N GLU A 120 -18.05 -9.68 14.42
CA GLU A 120 -19.45 -9.73 14.90
C GLU A 120 -20.40 -8.74 14.19
N THR A 121 -19.90 -7.57 13.81
CA THR A 121 -20.67 -6.56 13.06
C THR A 121 -20.14 -6.44 11.65
N GLN A 122 -20.92 -6.88 10.67
CA GLN A 122 -20.56 -6.76 9.26
C GLN A 122 -20.85 -5.34 8.76
N ALA A 123 -19.85 -4.47 8.85
CA ALA A 123 -19.93 -3.13 8.28
C ALA A 123 -20.01 -3.19 6.75
N ALA A 124 -20.79 -2.29 6.14
CA ALA A 124 -20.89 -2.16 4.69
C ALA A 124 -19.52 -1.86 4.06
N ARG A 125 -18.65 -1.12 4.77
CA ARG A 125 -17.26 -0.85 4.39
C ARG A 125 -16.31 -1.31 5.50
N PRO A 126 -15.84 -2.56 5.45
CA PRO A 126 -15.07 -3.15 6.56
C PRO A 126 -13.71 -2.47 6.79
N PHE A 127 -13.19 -1.73 5.80
CA PHE A 127 -11.86 -1.11 5.85
C PHE A 127 -11.89 0.43 5.75
N GLU A 128 -13.04 1.07 5.99
CA GLU A 128 -13.17 2.53 5.89
C GLU A 128 -12.28 3.27 6.89
N HIS A 129 -12.17 2.73 8.11
CA HIS A 129 -11.41 3.36 9.18
C HIS A 129 -9.91 3.52 8.82
N PRO A 130 -9.27 4.67 9.09
CA PRO A 130 -7.88 4.95 8.71
C PRO A 130 -6.86 3.95 9.27
N TYR A 131 -7.18 3.26 10.37
CA TYR A 131 -6.37 2.17 10.90
C TYR A 131 -5.87 1.18 9.83
N PHE A 132 -6.68 0.89 8.82
CA PHE A 132 -6.41 -0.14 7.82
C PHE A 132 -5.47 0.28 6.68
N TRP A 133 -5.33 1.58 6.42
CA TRP A 133 -4.64 2.08 5.21
C TRP A 133 -3.78 3.33 5.42
N ALA A 134 -4.07 4.14 6.43
CA ALA A 134 -3.29 5.33 6.75
C ALA A 134 -1.82 5.09 7.16
N PRO A 135 -1.43 3.98 7.84
CA PRO A 135 -0.06 3.84 8.30
C PRO A 135 0.96 3.67 7.19
N PHE A 136 0.56 3.22 5.99
CA PHE A 136 1.50 2.96 4.91
C PHE A 136 2.01 4.28 4.33
N ILE A 137 3.25 4.64 4.58
CA ILE A 137 3.89 5.84 4.03
C ILE A 137 4.84 5.47 2.90
N LEU A 138 5.07 6.44 2.01
CA LEU A 138 6.09 6.37 0.98
C LEU A 138 7.21 7.35 1.32
N ILE A 139 8.45 6.88 1.26
CA ILE A 139 9.66 7.68 1.43
C ILE A 139 10.46 7.59 0.12
N GLY A 140 10.93 8.73 -0.37
CA GLY A 140 11.67 8.82 -1.64
C GLY A 140 10.76 8.95 -2.87
N ASN A 141 11.34 8.81 -4.04
CA ASN A 141 10.67 8.95 -5.33
C ASN A 141 11.24 7.93 -6.31
N ASP A 142 10.39 7.26 -7.09
CA ASP A 142 10.84 6.28 -8.08
C ASP A 142 11.44 6.91 -9.35
N GLY A 143 11.40 8.24 -9.44
CA GLY A 143 12.00 9.02 -10.53
C GLY A 143 11.12 9.07 -11.78
N ARG A 144 9.86 8.62 -11.69
CA ARG A 144 8.87 8.77 -12.76
C ARG A 144 8.24 10.18 -12.67
N PRO A 145 8.04 10.89 -13.79
CA PRO A 145 7.32 12.15 -13.77
C PRO A 145 5.87 11.91 -13.36
N ALA A 146 5.35 12.72 -12.44
CA ALA A 146 3.94 12.69 -12.09
C ALA A 146 3.08 13.08 -13.30
N ALA A 147 1.86 12.55 -13.40
CA ALA A 147 0.94 13.01 -14.44
C ALA A 147 0.67 14.51 -14.25
N VAL A 148 0.86 15.30 -15.30
CA VAL A 148 0.35 16.67 -15.34
C VAL A 148 -1.16 16.55 -15.42
N VAL A 149 -1.84 16.88 -14.33
CA VAL A 149 -3.29 17.05 -14.34
C VAL A 149 -3.55 18.35 -15.08
N ASP A 150 -3.98 18.24 -16.33
CA ASP A 150 -4.37 19.39 -17.15
C ASP A 150 -5.67 19.97 -16.57
N THR A 151 -5.55 20.85 -15.58
CA THR A 151 -6.66 21.66 -15.08
C THR A 151 -6.96 22.76 -16.09
N THR A 152 -7.53 22.39 -17.22
CA THR A 152 -8.31 23.33 -18.04
C THR A 152 -9.63 23.51 -17.31
N ILE A 153 -9.67 24.52 -16.45
CA ILE A 153 -10.91 25.08 -15.95
C ILE A 153 -11.55 25.76 -17.16
N GLU A 154 -12.62 25.16 -17.69
CA GLU A 154 -13.57 25.88 -18.54
C GLU A 154 -14.26 26.94 -17.66
N GLU A 155 -13.94 28.21 -17.91
CA GLU A 155 -14.71 29.38 -17.46
C GLU A 155 -15.98 29.56 -18.29
#